data_AF-A0A6P0T047-F1
#
_entry.id   AF-A0A6P0T047-F1
#
_cell.length_a   1.000
_cell.length_b   1.000
_cell.length_c   1.000
_cell.angle_alpha   90.00
_cell.angle_beta   90.00
_cell.angle_gamma   90.00
#
_symmetry.space_group_name_H-M   'P 1'
#
loop_
_entity.id
_entity.type
_entity.pdbx_description
1 polymer ?
#
loop_
_entity_poly.entity_id
_entity_poly.type
_entity_poly.pdbx_seq_one_letter_code
_entity_poly.pdbx_strand_id
1 'polypeptide(L)'
;GMMVPTGRHLPPQRINSMLNTFFGLLADEPPEVPDTFIKDRFSWLTFNRLALKAARRNPALIPWILEMAGAKDFLLWVGSYLSFTSNALVSGLLKGWFPSLVRRLQPWLEKHYPQLWLQLLAQSYAITAGMGRPEKINRELKFD
;
A
#
# COMPACT_ATOMS: atom_id res chain seq x y z
N GLY A 1 10.21 10.49 1.77
CA GLY A 1 10.20 9.81 0.46
C GLY A 1 11.60 9.83 -0.10
N MET A 2 12.00 8.82 -0.88
CA MET A 2 13.29 8.84 -1.58
C MET A 2 13.24 9.93 -2.66
N MET A 3 14.10 10.95 -2.58
CA MET A 3 14.36 11.84 -3.70
C MET A 3 15.63 11.35 -4.38
N VAL A 4 15.54 11.03 -5.67
CA VAL A 4 16.75 10.71 -6.45
C VAL A 4 17.53 12.00 -6.64
N PRO A 5 18.84 12.04 -6.33
CA PRO A 5 19.66 13.23 -6.53
C PRO A 5 19.63 13.69 -7.99
N THR A 6 19.22 14.93 -8.23
CA THR A 6 19.19 15.53 -9.58
C THR A 6 20.61 15.90 -10.04
N GLY A 7 20.93 15.69 -11.32
CA GLY A 7 22.23 16.07 -11.90
C GLY A 7 23.26 14.94 -12.00
N ARG A 8 22.94 13.70 -11.59
CA ARG A 8 23.77 12.54 -11.92
C ARG A 8 23.47 12.05 -13.35
N HIS A 9 24.52 11.86 -14.14
CA HIS A 9 24.42 11.23 -15.45
C HIS A 9 24.42 9.71 -15.29
N LEU A 10 23.28 9.08 -15.59
CA LEU A 10 23.19 7.63 -15.73
C LEU A 10 23.42 7.26 -17.20
N PRO A 11 24.11 6.14 -17.49
CA PRO A 11 24.24 5.66 -18.85
C PRO A 11 22.86 5.45 -19.49
N PRO A 12 22.60 5.95 -20.71
CA PRO A 12 21.31 5.80 -21.39
C PRO A 12 20.84 4.34 -21.47
N GLN A 13 21.78 3.40 -21.64
CA GLN A 13 21.50 1.96 -21.68
C GLN A 13 20.88 1.46 -20.36
N ARG A 14 21.33 2.00 -19.22
CA ARG A 14 20.82 1.62 -17.90
C ARG A 14 19.38 2.11 -17.71
N ILE A 15 19.11 3.36 -18.11
CA ILE A 15 17.77 3.95 -18.08
C ILE A 15 16.82 3.13 -18.97
N ASN A 16 17.22 2.85 -20.20
CA ASN A 16 16.42 2.06 -21.14
C ASN A 16 16.17 0.65 -20.62
N SER A 17 17.18 0.00 -20.03
CA SER A 17 17.01 -1.33 -19.43
C SER A 17 15.99 -1.32 -18.28
N MET A 18 16.04 -0.31 -17.40
CA MET A 18 15.08 -0.15 -16.31
C MET A 18 13.65 0.06 -16.84
N LEU A 19 13.47 1.01 -17.75
CA LEU A 19 12.16 1.33 -18.32
C LEU A 19 11.58 0.16 -19.11
N ASN A 20 12.38 -0.52 -19.93
CA ASN A 20 11.94 -1.69 -20.68
C ASN A 20 11.58 -2.85 -19.76
N THR A 21 12.28 -3.03 -18.64
CA THR A 21 11.92 -4.03 -17.64
C THR A 21 10.58 -3.68 -16.99
N PHE A 22 10.37 -2.41 -16.62
CA PHE A 22 9.15 -1.94 -15.99
C PHE A 22 7.93 -2.00 -16.91
N PHE A 23 8.00 -1.39 -18.10
CA PHE A 23 6.91 -1.41 -19.06
C PHE A 23 6.67 -2.80 -19.64
N GLY A 24 7.74 -3.57 -19.88
CA GLY A 24 7.61 -4.96 -20.28
C GLY A 24 6.90 -5.80 -19.21
N LEU A 25 7.21 -5.61 -17.93
CA LEU A 25 6.52 -6.28 -16.84
C LEU A 25 5.03 -5.92 -16.80
N LEU A 26 4.68 -4.65 -16.97
CA LEU A 26 3.28 -4.20 -16.96
C LEU A 26 2.52 -4.71 -18.19
N ALA A 27 3.16 -4.78 -19.36
CA ALA A 27 2.56 -5.29 -20.58
C ALA A 27 2.23 -6.79 -20.50
N ASP A 28 2.99 -7.56 -19.72
CA ASP A 28 2.77 -8.99 -19.49
C ASP A 28 1.68 -9.28 -18.44
N GLU A 29 1.11 -8.26 -17.81
CA GLU A 29 0.05 -8.40 -16.80
C GLU A 29 -1.34 -8.14 -17.40
N PRO A 30 -2.41 -8.67 -16.77
CA PRO A 30 -3.78 -8.36 -17.18
C PRO A 30 -4.02 -6.83 -17.18
N PRO A 31 -4.86 -6.29 -18.09
CA PRO A 31 -5.05 -4.84 -18.28
C PRO A 31 -5.43 -4.08 -17.01
N GLU A 32 -6.09 -4.73 -16.06
CA GLU A 32 -6.49 -4.16 -14.78
C GLU A 32 -5.30 -3.83 -13.87
N VAL A 33 -4.19 -4.57 -14.00
CA VAL A 33 -3.00 -4.39 -13.16
C VAL A 33 -2.27 -3.09 -13.51
N PRO A 34 -1.92 -2.79 -14.78
CA PRO A 34 -1.39 -1.49 -15.15
C PRO A 34 -2.34 -0.33 -14.82
N ASP A 35 -3.65 -0.48 -15.07
CA ASP A 35 -4.63 0.57 -14.79
C ASP A 35 -4.68 0.92 -13.29
N THR A 36 -4.72 -0.10 -12.43
CA THR A 36 -4.71 0.11 -10.98
C THR A 36 -3.37 0.59 -10.46
N PHE A 37 -2.26 0.14 -11.06
CA PHE A 37 -0.92 0.58 -10.69
C PHE A 37 -0.69 2.06 -10.98
N ILE A 38 -0.99 2.51 -12.20
CA ILE A 38 -0.81 3.91 -12.63
C ILE A 38 -1.72 4.87 -11.84
N LYS A 39 -2.89 4.41 -11.39
CA LYS A 39 -3.82 5.18 -10.55
C LYS A 39 -3.47 5.15 -9.05
N ASP A 40 -2.35 4.56 -8.66
CA ASP A 40 -1.97 4.32 -7.25
C ASP A 40 -3.04 3.56 -6.44
N ARG A 41 -3.84 2.71 -7.10
CA ARG A 41 -4.90 1.87 -6.49
C ARG A 41 -4.48 0.42 -6.29
N PHE A 42 -3.19 0.13 -6.38
CA PHE A 42 -2.66 -1.22 -6.27
C PHE A 42 -2.63 -1.72 -4.82
N SER A 43 -2.76 -3.03 -4.64
CA SER A 43 -2.68 -3.64 -3.31
C SER A 43 -1.23 -3.91 -2.91
N TRP A 44 -0.98 -4.05 -1.60
CA TRP A 44 0.32 -4.49 -1.08
C TRP A 44 0.78 -5.81 -1.73
N LEU A 45 -0.12 -6.77 -1.93
CA LEU A 45 0.19 -8.03 -2.59
C LEU A 45 0.57 -7.83 -4.06
N THR A 46 -0.17 -6.99 -4.78
CA THR A 46 0.11 -6.64 -6.18
C THR A 46 1.49 -6.02 -6.30
N PHE A 47 1.82 -5.06 -5.42
CA PHE A 47 3.13 -4.42 -5.38
C PHE A 47 4.27 -5.43 -5.19
N ASN A 48 4.18 -6.29 -4.16
CA ASN A 48 5.19 -7.30 -3.88
C ASN A 48 5.39 -8.27 -5.05
N ARG A 49 4.29 -8.72 -5.65
CA ARG A 49 4.32 -9.63 -6.80
C ARG A 49 5.05 -8.98 -7.98
N LEU A 50 4.74 -7.73 -8.29
CA LEU A 50 5.39 -6.99 -9.38
C LEU A 50 6.86 -6.73 -9.07
N ALA A 51 7.20 -6.30 -7.86
CA ALA A 51 8.59 -6.07 -7.44
C ALA A 51 9.44 -7.34 -7.57
N LEU A 52 8.92 -8.49 -7.13
CA LEU A 52 9.61 -9.78 -7.25
C LEU A 52 9.76 -10.21 -8.70
N LYS A 53 8.73 -10.02 -9.54
CA LYS A 53 8.82 -10.30 -10.97
C LYS A 53 9.85 -9.40 -11.66
N ALA A 54 9.88 -8.11 -11.34
CA ALA A 54 10.89 -7.17 -11.86
C ALA A 54 12.31 -7.61 -11.50
N ALA A 55 12.55 -7.94 -10.21
CA ALA A 55 13.85 -8.39 -9.74
C ALA A 55 14.30 -9.71 -10.39
N ARG A 56 13.37 -10.62 -10.69
CA ARG A 56 13.67 -11.85 -11.43
C ARG A 56 13.99 -11.59 -12.90
N ARG A 57 13.29 -10.65 -13.54
CA ARG A 57 13.52 -10.31 -14.96
C ARG A 57 14.82 -9.56 -15.18
N ASN A 58 15.20 -8.70 -14.23
CA ASN A 58 16.44 -7.95 -14.28
C ASN A 58 17.06 -7.84 -12.87
N PRO A 59 17.88 -8.82 -12.46
CA PRO A 59 18.51 -8.82 -11.13
C PRO A 59 19.42 -7.61 -10.90
N ALA A 60 19.97 -7.03 -11.97
CA ALA A 60 20.82 -5.85 -11.89
C ALA A 60 20.05 -4.59 -11.44
N LEU A 61 18.72 -4.60 -11.45
CA LEU A 61 17.90 -3.50 -10.92
C LEU A 61 18.21 -3.19 -9.46
N ILE A 62 18.42 -4.21 -8.62
CA ILE A 62 18.63 -4.01 -7.18
C ILE A 62 19.90 -3.19 -6.90
N PRO A 63 21.09 -3.59 -7.38
CA PRO A 63 22.29 -2.78 -7.17
C PRO A 63 22.20 -1.40 -7.82
N TRP A 64 21.54 -1.26 -8.98
CA TRP A 64 21.38 0.06 -9.61
C TRP A 64 20.46 0.99 -8.82
N ILE A 65 19.35 0.48 -8.26
CA ILE A 65 18.47 1.25 -7.38
C ILE A 65 19.27 1.71 -6.15
N LEU A 66 20.09 0.84 -5.58
CA LEU A 66 20.94 1.18 -4.44
C LEU A 66 21.97 2.28 -4.79
N GLU A 67 22.59 2.21 -5.96
CA GLU A 67 23.53 3.22 -6.47
C GLU A 67 22.84 4.57 -6.69
N MET A 68 21.63 4.56 -7.27
CA MET A 68 20.85 5.75 -7.58
C MET A 68 20.26 6.43 -6.35
N ALA A 69 19.59 5.67 -5.48
CA ALA A 69 18.99 6.19 -4.26
C ALA A 69 20.05 6.52 -3.20
N GLY A 70 21.18 5.80 -3.21
CA GLY A 70 22.16 5.83 -2.14
C GLY A 70 21.73 4.97 -0.95
N ALA A 71 22.72 4.44 -0.24
CA ALA A 71 22.48 3.48 0.85
C ALA A 71 21.60 4.05 1.97
N LYS A 72 21.76 5.33 2.32
CA LYS A 72 20.99 5.98 3.40
C LYS A 72 19.50 6.04 3.07
N ASP A 73 19.14 6.56 1.88
CA ASP A 73 17.75 6.71 1.50
C ASP A 73 17.09 5.37 1.20
N PHE A 74 17.86 4.42 0.67
CA PHE A 74 17.41 3.04 0.53
C PHE A 74 17.04 2.41 1.89
N LEU A 75 17.89 2.57 2.91
CA LEU A 75 17.58 2.06 4.27
C LEU A 75 16.35 2.73 4.88
N LEU A 76 16.20 4.05 4.73
CA LEU A 76 15.01 4.77 5.18
C LEU A 76 13.74 4.30 4.46
N TRP A 77 13.86 3.99 3.17
CA TRP A 77 12.76 3.43 2.39
C TRP A 77 12.42 2.00 2.82
N VAL A 78 13.41 1.14 3.08
CA VAL A 78 13.19 -0.20 3.62
C VAL A 78 12.46 -0.11 4.97
N GLY A 79 12.88 0.79 5.86
CA GLY A 79 12.18 1.02 7.13
C GLY A 79 10.72 1.45 6.93
N SER A 80 10.49 2.39 6.01
CA SER A 80 9.14 2.86 5.66
C SER A 80 8.29 1.74 5.05
N TYR A 81 8.90 0.90 4.20
CA TYR A 81 8.27 -0.24 3.57
C TYR A 81 7.89 -1.34 4.57
N LEU A 82 8.74 -1.61 5.57
CA LEU A 82 8.45 -2.55 6.65
C LEU A 82 7.28 -2.05 7.51
N SER A 83 7.26 -0.77 7.87
CA SER A 83 6.14 -0.15 8.60
C SER A 83 4.82 -0.21 7.80
N PHE A 84 4.88 0.08 6.49
CA PHE A 84 3.73 -0.08 5.60
C PHE A 84 3.28 -1.54 5.54
N THR A 85 4.22 -2.49 5.43
CA THR A 85 3.93 -3.93 5.38
C THR A 85 3.28 -4.44 6.66
N SER A 86 3.78 -4.04 7.83
CA SER A 86 3.14 -4.40 9.11
C SER A 86 1.72 -3.84 9.20
N ASN A 87 1.52 -2.58 8.79
CA ASN A 87 0.20 -1.98 8.79
C ASN A 87 -0.76 -2.68 7.82
N ALA A 88 -0.28 -3.05 6.63
CA ALA A 88 -1.08 -3.78 5.64
C ALA A 88 -1.45 -5.19 6.12
N LEU A 89 -0.53 -5.90 6.79
CA LEU A 89 -0.77 -7.20 7.39
C LEU A 89 -1.79 -7.12 8.53
N VAL A 90 -1.57 -6.24 9.50
CA VAL A 90 -2.49 -6.04 10.63
C VAL A 90 -3.87 -5.63 10.12
N SER A 91 -3.93 -4.68 9.19
CA SER A 91 -5.20 -4.25 8.59
C SER A 91 -5.87 -5.38 7.82
N GLY A 92 -5.11 -6.18 7.05
CA GLY A 92 -5.64 -7.33 6.34
C GLY A 92 -6.26 -8.38 7.25
N LEU A 93 -5.60 -8.68 8.38
CA LEU A 93 -6.09 -9.63 9.39
C LEU A 93 -7.31 -9.09 10.15
N LEU A 94 -7.29 -7.82 10.55
CA LEU A 94 -8.37 -7.21 11.33
C LEU A 94 -9.61 -6.89 10.48
N LYS A 95 -9.44 -6.59 9.19
CA LYS A 95 -10.54 -6.20 8.29
C LYS A 95 -11.68 -7.23 8.23
N GLY A 96 -11.37 -8.52 8.41
CA GLY A 96 -12.38 -9.59 8.33
C GLY A 96 -13.38 -9.61 9.49
N TRP A 97 -12.98 -9.23 10.70
CA TRP A 97 -13.80 -9.41 11.90
C TRP A 97 -13.92 -8.17 12.78
N PHE A 98 -12.90 -7.31 12.81
CA PHE A 98 -12.83 -6.15 13.70
C PHE A 98 -13.98 -5.15 13.47
N PRO A 99 -14.33 -4.75 12.22
CA PRO A 99 -15.48 -3.84 12.01
C PRO A 99 -16.83 -4.45 12.41
N SER A 100 -16.98 -5.78 12.30
CA SER A 100 -18.21 -6.46 12.73
C SER A 100 -18.28 -6.57 14.24
N LEU A 101 -17.14 -6.80 14.92
CA LEU A 101 -17.08 -6.87 16.38
C LEU A 101 -17.38 -5.50 17.00
N VAL A 102 -16.78 -4.44 16.46
CA VAL A 102 -17.02 -3.05 16.89
C VAL A 102 -18.51 -2.71 16.77
N ARG A 103 -19.16 -3.04 15.65
CA ARG A 103 -20.62 -2.86 15.49
C ARG A 103 -21.46 -3.66 16.48
N ARG A 104 -21.08 -4.90 16.78
CA ARG A 104 -21.80 -5.73 17.78
C ARG A 104 -21.68 -5.17 19.20
N LEU A 105 -20.54 -4.56 19.52
CA LEU A 105 -20.28 -3.99 20.85
C LEU A 105 -20.81 -2.55 21.00
N GLN A 106 -21.24 -1.91 19.91
CA GLN A 106 -21.76 -0.54 19.90
C GLN A 106 -22.77 -0.25 21.03
N PRO A 107 -23.90 -0.97 21.19
CA PRO A 107 -24.93 -0.58 22.15
C PRO A 107 -24.45 -0.62 23.61
N TRP A 108 -23.43 -1.43 23.92
CA TRP A 108 -22.85 -1.51 25.25
C TRP A 108 -21.75 -0.46 25.46
N LEU A 109 -20.85 -0.30 24.48
CA LEU A 109 -19.73 0.64 24.56
C LEU A 109 -20.16 2.10 24.46
N GLU A 110 -21.16 2.40 23.62
CA GLU A 110 -21.70 3.75 23.46
C GLU A 110 -22.31 4.27 24.78
N LYS A 111 -22.93 3.37 25.55
CA LYS A 111 -23.58 3.70 26.83
C LYS A 111 -22.61 3.87 28.00
N HIS A 112 -21.55 3.05 28.08
CA HIS A 112 -20.66 3.02 29.25
C HIS A 112 -19.33 3.75 29.02
N TYR A 113 -18.81 3.77 27.78
CA TYR A 113 -17.50 4.32 27.46
C TYR A 113 -17.46 4.97 26.05
N PRO A 114 -18.12 6.14 25.89
CA PRO A 114 -18.27 6.78 24.57
C PRO A 114 -16.93 7.19 23.93
N GLN A 115 -15.92 7.53 24.72
CA GLN A 115 -14.59 7.86 24.19
C GLN A 115 -13.88 6.64 23.57
N LEU A 116 -13.96 5.48 24.23
CA LEU A 116 -13.40 4.22 23.71
C LEU A 116 -14.13 3.77 22.44
N TRP A 117 -15.46 3.95 22.41
CA TRP A 117 -16.25 3.70 21.21
C TRP A 117 -15.75 4.51 20.00
N LEU A 118 -15.58 5.82 20.15
CA LEU A 118 -15.12 6.69 19.07
C LEU A 118 -13.70 6.33 18.59
N GLN A 119 -12.81 5.92 19.50
CA GLN A 119 -11.47 5.45 19.15
C GLN A 119 -11.54 4.18 18.29
N LEU A 120 -12.27 3.16 18.75
CA LEU A 120 -12.45 1.90 18.02
C LEU A 120 -13.12 2.11 16.66
N LEU A 121 -14.10 3.01 16.58
CA LEU A 121 -14.75 3.39 15.34
C LEU A 121 -13.74 4.02 14.37
N ALA A 122 -12.91 4.97 14.84
CA ALA A 122 -11.86 5.60 14.05
C ALA A 122 -10.83 4.57 13.54
N GLN A 123 -10.42 3.61 14.38
CA GLN A 123 -9.57 2.50 13.94
C GLN A 123 -10.25 1.63 12.88
N SER A 124 -11.55 1.34 13.02
CA SER A 124 -12.28 0.53 12.03
C SER A 124 -12.33 1.21 10.65
N TYR A 125 -12.49 2.54 10.62
CA TYR A 125 -12.43 3.33 9.40
C TYR A 125 -11.02 3.42 8.84
N ALA A 126 -9.99 3.58 9.67
CA ALA A 126 -8.60 3.57 9.21
C ALA A 126 -8.25 2.24 8.51
N ILE A 127 -8.70 1.11 9.05
CA ILE A 127 -8.48 -0.23 8.48
C ILE A 127 -9.29 -0.43 7.18
N THR A 128 -10.48 0.15 7.08
CA THR A 128 -11.41 -0.08 5.95
C THR A 128 -11.24 0.93 4.82
N ALA A 129 -11.29 2.23 5.15
CA ALA A 129 -11.20 3.36 4.22
C ALA A 129 -9.76 3.76 3.88
N GLY A 130 -8.81 3.61 4.81
CA GLY A 130 -7.38 3.90 4.58
C GLY A 130 -6.73 3.02 3.50
N MET A 131 -7.41 1.96 3.05
CA MET A 131 -7.00 1.04 1.99
C MET A 131 -7.79 1.26 0.67
N GLY A 132 -8.36 2.45 0.44
CA GLY A 132 -8.95 2.83 -0.85
C GLY A 132 -10.30 2.19 -1.17
N ARG A 133 -10.99 1.60 -0.18
CA ARG A 133 -12.37 1.12 -0.30
C ARG A 133 -13.25 1.87 0.69
N PRO A 134 -13.84 3.02 0.31
CA PRO A 134 -14.84 3.66 1.16
C PRO A 134 -15.96 2.65 1.41
N GLU A 135 -16.23 2.37 2.68
CA GLU A 135 -17.39 1.58 3.05
C GLU A 135 -18.61 2.32 2.52
N LYS A 136 -19.45 1.66 1.71
CA LYS A 136 -20.75 2.22 1.33
C LYS A 136 -21.55 2.32 2.62
N ILE A 137 -21.59 3.51 3.20
CA ILE A 137 -22.45 3.83 4.34
C ILE A 137 -23.89 3.71 3.85
N ASN A 138 -24.46 2.51 3.91
CA ASN A 138 -25.91 2.32 3.88
C ASN A 138 -26.43 2.78 5.26
N ARG A 139 -26.48 4.10 5.44
CA ARG A 139 -27.28 4.71 6.49
C ARG A 139 -28.72 4.73 6.00
N GLU A 140 -29.45 3.65 6.23
CA GLU A 140 -30.88 3.79 6.52
C GLU A 140 -30.97 4.46 7.89
N LEU A 141 -30.84 5.79 7.91
CA LEU A 141 -31.27 6.60 9.03
C LEU A 141 -32.80 6.53 9.05
N LYS A 142 -33.35 5.52 9.73
CA LYS A 142 -34.72 5.60 10.22
C LYS A 142 -34.73 6.66 11.32
N PHE A 143 -35.22 7.84 10.96
CA PHE A 143 -35.73 8.80 11.93
C PHE A 143 -37.16 8.34 12.24
N ASP A 144 -37.35 7.79 13.43
CA ASP A 144 -38.66 7.68 14.07
C ASP A 144 -38.89 8.93 14.94
#